data_AF-A0A967MJZ2-F1
#
_entry.id   AF-A0A967MJZ2-F1
#
_cell.length_a   1.000
_cell.length_b   1.000
_cell.length_c   1.000
_cell.angle_alpha   90.00
_cell.angle_beta   90.00
_cell.angle_gamma   90.00
#
_symmetry.space_group_name_H-M   'P 1'
#
loop_
_entity.id
_entity.type
_entity.pdbx_description
1 polymer ?
#
loop_
_entity_poly.entity_id
_entity_poly.type
_entity_poly.pdbx_seq_one_letter_code
_entity_poly.pdbx_strand_id
1 'polypeptide(L)' 'GVAVPHDEAEDGYDTVEWVASLPYVNGRVGMWGGSYLATTQLTAASLAPPHLVAIAPSSSYASRYDMVY' A
#
# COMPACT_ATOMS: atom_id res chain seq x y z
N GLY A 1 -9.90 -16.32 -20.35
CA GLY A 1 -8.77 -15.64 -19.69
C GLY A 1 -8.77 -16.11 -18.25
N VAL A 2 -7.67 -16.66 -17.76
CA VAL A 2 -7.57 -17.06 -16.37
C VAL A 2 -7.48 -15.77 -15.55
N ALA A 3 -8.39 -15.55 -14.62
CA ALA A 3 -8.24 -14.47 -13.65
C ALA A 3 -7.01 -14.80 -12.80
N VAL A 4 -5.94 -14.02 -12.95
CA VAL A 4 -4.80 -14.08 -12.04
C VAL A 4 -5.27 -13.37 -10.77
N PRO A 5 -5.16 -14.00 -9.59
CA PRO A 5 -5.45 -13.30 -8.34
C PRO A 5 -4.55 -12.07 -8.25
N HIS A 6 -5.15 -10.88 -8.13
CA HIS A 6 -4.42 -9.65 -7.92
C HIS A 6 -3.80 -9.64 -6.53
N ASP A 7 -2.51 -9.31 -6.43
CA ASP A 7 -1.79 -9.18 -5.17
C ASP A 7 -1.83 -7.72 -4.71
N GLU A 8 -2.47 -7.47 -3.58
CA GLU A 8 -2.59 -6.12 -2.99
C GLU A 8 -1.23 -5.50 -2.64
N ALA A 9 -0.19 -6.31 -2.43
CA ALA A 9 1.16 -5.81 -2.23
C ALA A 9 1.69 -5.16 -3.51
N GLU A 10 1.59 -5.88 -4.63
CA GLU A 10 2.07 -5.44 -5.94
C GLU A 10 1.25 -4.27 -6.47
N ASP A 11 -0.09 -4.36 -6.40
CA ASP A 11 -0.98 -3.27 -6.80
C ASP A 11 -0.70 -1.99 -5.99
N GLY A 12 -0.44 -2.13 -4.69
CA GLY A 12 -0.07 -1.03 -3.81
C GLY A 12 1.28 -0.42 -4.17
N TYR A 13 2.29 -1.25 -4.46
CA TYR A 13 3.60 -0.83 -4.92
C TYR A 13 3.49 -0.05 -6.24
N ASP A 14 2.84 -0.62 -7.25
CA ASP A 14 2.70 -0.02 -8.57
C ASP A 14 1.93 1.30 -8.51
N THR A 15 0.92 1.39 -7.65
CA THR A 15 0.19 2.63 -7.42
C THR A 15 1.09 3.71 -6.82
N VAL A 16 1.93 3.38 -5.83
CA VAL A 16 2.87 4.34 -5.23
C VAL A 16 3.86 4.85 -6.29
N GLU A 17 4.47 3.95 -7.07
CA GLU A 17 5.45 4.31 -8.09
C GLU A 17 4.82 5.12 -9.23
N TRP A 18 3.60 4.77 -9.63
CA TRP A 18 2.85 5.55 -10.60
C TRP A 18 2.57 6.96 -10.09
N VAL A 19 2.09 7.12 -8.85
CA VAL A 19 1.85 8.45 -8.25
C VAL A 19 3.15 9.25 -8.17
N ALA A 20 4.26 8.63 -7.79
CA ALA A 20 5.56 9.28 -7.71
C ALA A 20 6.06 9.81 -9.07
N SER A 21 5.63 9.18 -10.17
CA SER A 21 6.00 9.56 -11.54
C SER A 21 5.21 10.77 -12.10
N LEU A 22 4.13 11.21 -11.44
CA LEU A 22 3.28 12.28 -11.92
C LEU A 22 4.04 13.63 -11.93
N PRO A 23 3.87 14.49 -12.96
CA PRO A 23 4.72 15.66 -13.18
C PRO A 23 4.58 16.78 -12.13
N TYR A 24 3.56 16.69 -11.27
CA TYR A 24 3.26 17.63 -10.18
C TYR A 24 3.52 17.03 -8.79
N VAL A 25 4.12 15.85 -8.73
CA VAL A 25 4.53 15.18 -7.48
C VAL A 25 6.05 15.32 -7.34
N ASN A 26 6.53 15.52 -6.12
CA ASN A 26 7.97 15.69 -5.82
C ASN A 26 8.69 14.35 -5.56
N GLY A 27 8.17 13.24 -6.09
CA GLY A 27 8.67 11.89 -5.87
C GLY A 27 8.47 11.34 -4.45
N ARG A 28 7.74 12.02 -3.56
CA ARG A 28 7.49 11.54 -2.18
C ARG A 28 6.01 11.22 -2.00
N VAL A 29 5.71 9.96 -1.73
CA VAL A 29 4.33 9.47 -1.55
C VAL A 29 4.11 9.06 -0.10
N GLY A 30 2.98 9.48 0.46
CA GLY A 30 2.50 9.04 1.75
C GLY A 30 1.14 8.39 1.62
N MET A 31 0.87 7.36 2.42
CA MET A 31 -0.43 6.73 2.50
C MET A 31 -1.07 6.98 3.87
N TRP A 32 -2.40 7.08 3.92
CA TRP A 32 -3.15 7.26 5.17
C TRP A 32 -4.54 6.65 5.04
N GLY A 33 -5.15 6.33 6.18
CA GLY A 33 -6.49 5.76 6.23
C GLY A 33 -6.64 4.72 7.33
N GLY A 34 -7.86 4.23 7.52
CA GLY A 34 -8.17 3.24 8.54
C GLY A 34 -8.89 2.00 8.02
N SER A 35 -9.04 1.00 8.89
CA SER A 35 -9.68 -0.28 8.55
C SER A 35 -8.94 -0.95 7.39
N TYR A 36 -9.63 -1.34 6.33
CA TYR A 36 -9.02 -1.95 5.15
C TYR A 36 -7.91 -1.12 4.53
N LEU A 37 -8.07 0.22 4.50
CA LEU A 37 -7.04 1.13 3.97
C LEU A 37 -5.75 1.09 4.78
N ALA A 38 -5.82 0.72 6.06
CA ALA A 38 -4.61 0.52 6.87
C ALA A 38 -3.97 -0.85 6.57
N THR A 39 -4.75 -1.89 6.22
CA THR A 39 -4.21 -3.16 5.72
C THR A 39 -3.50 -2.98 4.38
N THR A 40 -4.07 -2.22 3.44
CA THR A 40 -3.44 -1.97 2.14
C THR A 40 -2.14 -1.18 2.29
N GLN A 41 -2.09 -0.22 3.23
CA GLN A 41 -0.86 0.49 3.60
C GLN A 41 0.26 -0.46 4.04
N LEU A 42 -0.04 -1.36 4.98
CA LEU A 42 0.93 -2.32 5.51
C LEU A 42 1.37 -3.33 4.44
N THR A 43 0.43 -3.76 3.60
CA THR A 43 0.69 -4.72 2.51
C THR A 43 1.60 -4.08 1.45
N ALA A 44 1.30 -2.86 0.99
CA ALA A 44 2.17 -2.14 0.04
C ALA A 44 3.56 -1.86 0.63
N ALA A 45 3.62 -1.43 1.90
CA ALA A 45 4.87 -1.14 2.58
C ALA A 45 5.77 -2.38 2.75
N SER A 46 5.21 -3.60 2.75
CA SER A 46 5.98 -4.84 2.86
C SER A 46 6.94 -5.08 1.68
N LEU A 47 6.65 -4.51 0.51
CA LEU A 47 7.51 -4.54 -0.68
C LEU A 47 8.52 -3.38 -0.73
N ALA A 48 8.50 -2.50 0.28
CA ALA A 48 9.37 -1.32 0.39
C ALA A 48 9.48 -0.47 -0.91
N PRO A 49 8.36 0.10 -1.42
CA PRO A 49 8.42 0.99 -2.58
C PRO A 49 9.36 2.18 -2.30
N PRO A 50 10.32 2.48 -3.19
CA PRO A 50 11.36 3.48 -2.92
C PRO A 50 10.80 4.90 -2.70
N HIS A 51 9.64 5.21 -3.28
CA HIS A 51 9.01 6.53 -3.13
C HIS A 51 8.00 6.62 -1.97
N LEU A 52 7.71 5.51 -1.28
CA LEU A 52 6.85 5.49 -0.09
C LEU A 52 7.62 5.99 1.13
N VAL A 53 7.41 7.25 1.52
CA VAL A 53 8.19 7.88 2.60
C VAL A 53 7.51 7.81 3.97
N ALA A 54 6.20 7.56 4.01
CA ALA A 54 5.44 7.46 5.26
C ALA A 54 4.11 6.72 5.05
N ILE A 55 3.68 6.01 6.09
CA ILE A 55 2.32 5.47 6.21
C ILE A 55 1.69 5.94 7.53
N ALA A 56 0.38 6.12 7.55
CA ALA A 56 -0.41 6.42 8.73
C ALA A 56 -1.61 5.47 8.85
N PRO A 57 -1.37 4.17 9.14
CA PRO A 57 -2.42 3.18 9.30
C PRO A 57 -3.13 3.37 10.64
N SER A 58 -4.47 3.40 10.61
CA SER A 58 -5.31 3.49 11.82
C SER A 58 -6.28 2.31 11.91
N SER A 59 -6.59 1.87 13.12
CA SER A 59 -7.63 0.85 13.39
C SER A 59 -7.54 -0.38 12.49
N SER A 60 -6.33 -0.93 12.34
CA SER A 60 -6.09 -2.16 11.58
C SER A 60 -4.99 -2.99 12.24
N TYR A 61 -4.82 -4.21 11.74
CA TYR A 61 -3.91 -5.23 12.24
C TYR A 61 -2.64 -5.26 11.39
N ALA A 62 -1.50 -5.56 12.01
CA ALA A 62 -0.19 -5.62 11.35
C ALA A 62 -0.08 -6.79 10.34
N SER A 63 -0.94 -7.78 10.48
CA SER A 63 -0.95 -9.02 9.71
C SER A 63 -2.38 -9.41 9.33
N ARG A 64 -2.56 -10.03 8.17
CA ARG A 64 -3.85 -10.65 7.79
C ARG A 64 -4.25 -11.78 8.72
N TYR A 65 -3.28 -12.44 9.34
CA TYR A 65 -3.55 -13.48 10.33
C TYR A 65 -4.26 -12.89 11.56
N ASP A 66 -3.68 -11.82 12.14
CA ASP A 66 -4.22 -11.12 13.32
C ASP A 66 -5.57 -10.42 13.04
N MET A 67 -5.89 -10.18 11.76
CA MET A 67 -7.19 -9.64 11.37
C MET A 67 -8.31 -10.68 11.48
N VAL A 68 -7.99 -11.96 11.28
CA VAL A 68 -8.96 -13.07 11.24
C VAL A 68 -9.01 -13.82 12.58
N TYR A 69 -7.88 -13.91 13.28
CA TYR A 69 -7.70 -14.65 14.54
C TYR A 69 -7.32 -13.72 15.67
#